data_AF-A0A929KAN9-F1
#
_entry.id   AF-A0A929KAN9-F1
#
_cell.length_a   1.000
_cell.length_b   1.000
_cell.length_c   1.000
_cell.angle_alpha   90.00
_cell.angle_beta   90.00
_cell.angle_gamma   90.00
#
_symmetry.space_group_name_H-M   'P 1'
#
loop_
_entity.id
_entity.type
_entity.pdbx_description
1 polymer ?
#
loop_
_entity_poly.entity_id
_entity_poly.type
_entity_poly.pdbx_seq_one_letter_code
_entity_poly.pdbx_strand_id
1 'polypeptide(L)'
;DVDAIKSLAKRYWSKNPIALLGDLCDLGLDRGMEFDQKYGPQKQLDLVEEIFKPLDIRAYVTGNHSNRIFMKVGLTPYTSMFGMKPSNTLNINEREIFINHGKSAAENIFLEFQKYVKYVNADVIALGHSHDLASISFMRGKKIQHLVRTGSFLGRPKYVIDAGFAPKIPGWA
;
A
#
# COMPACT_ATOMS: atom_id res chain seq x y z
N ASP A 1 -13.67 -0.76 -8.10
CA ASP A 1 -14.03 -1.58 -9.27
C ASP A 1 -13.09 -2.77 -9.32
N VAL A 2 -13.59 -3.97 -9.02
CA VAL A 2 -12.76 -5.19 -8.89
C VAL A 2 -12.25 -5.65 -10.25
N ASP A 3 -13.08 -5.54 -11.29
CA ASP A 3 -12.74 -6.02 -12.64
C ASP A 3 -11.67 -5.16 -13.28
N ALA A 4 -11.71 -3.84 -13.03
CA ALA A 4 -10.63 -2.94 -13.40
C ALA A 4 -9.29 -3.35 -12.76
N ILE A 5 -9.27 -3.68 -11.48
CA ILE A 5 -8.04 -4.11 -10.77
C ILE A 5 -7.54 -5.46 -11.33
N LYS A 6 -8.43 -6.43 -11.55
CA LYS A 6 -8.07 -7.72 -12.18
C LYS A 6 -7.46 -7.52 -13.57
N SER A 7 -8.02 -6.61 -14.37
CA SER A 7 -7.49 -6.26 -15.69
C SER A 7 -6.10 -5.64 -15.61
N LEU A 8 -5.87 -4.70 -14.67
CA LEU A 8 -4.56 -4.12 -14.41
C LEU A 8 -3.53 -5.17 -13.97
N ALA A 9 -3.90 -6.03 -13.03
CA ALA A 9 -3.07 -7.11 -12.53
C ALA A 9 -2.61 -8.04 -13.67
N LYS A 10 -3.55 -8.46 -14.52
CA LYS A 10 -3.25 -9.30 -15.68
C LYS A 10 -2.34 -8.60 -16.67
N ARG A 11 -2.59 -7.32 -16.98
CA ARG A 11 -1.87 -6.59 -18.04
C ARG A 11 -0.47 -6.14 -17.62
N TYR A 12 -0.31 -5.67 -16.39
CA TYR A 12 0.90 -4.98 -15.96
C TYR A 12 1.66 -5.70 -14.84
N TRP A 13 0.97 -6.37 -13.92
CA TRP A 13 1.62 -6.91 -12.73
C TRP A 13 2.03 -8.37 -12.84
N SER A 14 1.33 -9.16 -13.65
CA SER A 14 1.62 -10.58 -13.88
C SER A 14 3.05 -10.89 -14.37
N LYS A 15 3.75 -9.87 -14.89
CA LYS A 15 5.11 -9.97 -15.44
C LYS A 15 6.18 -9.36 -14.53
N ASN A 16 5.81 -8.85 -13.36
CA ASN A 16 6.70 -8.10 -12.49
C ASN A 16 6.62 -8.60 -11.05
N PRO A 17 7.72 -8.57 -10.29
CA PRO A 17 7.67 -8.76 -8.85
C PRO A 17 6.89 -7.60 -8.18
N ILE A 18 6.08 -7.91 -7.19
CA ILE A 18 5.17 -6.95 -6.55
C ILE A 18 5.48 -6.81 -5.07
N ALA A 19 5.45 -5.56 -4.59
CA ALA A 19 5.35 -5.24 -3.18
C ALA A 19 3.98 -4.64 -2.87
N LEU A 20 3.32 -5.11 -1.80
CA LEU A 20 2.01 -4.62 -1.37
C LEU A 20 2.13 -3.69 -0.16
N LEU A 21 1.73 -2.44 -0.30
CA LEU A 21 1.96 -1.38 0.70
C LEU A 21 0.76 -1.13 1.62
N GLY A 22 0.07 -2.19 2.04
CA GLY A 22 -1.04 -2.13 3.00
C GLY A 22 -2.38 -1.67 2.41
N ASP A 23 -3.40 -1.60 3.26
CA ASP A 23 -4.78 -1.21 2.95
C ASP A 23 -5.36 -1.86 1.68
N LEU A 24 -5.09 -3.16 1.49
CA LEU A 24 -5.65 -3.97 0.40
C LEU A 24 -7.17 -4.17 0.52
N CYS A 25 -7.67 -4.05 1.75
CA CYS A 25 -9.08 -4.08 2.08
C CYS A 25 -9.33 -3.27 3.35
N ASP A 26 -10.56 -2.81 3.52
CA ASP A 26 -10.98 -2.00 4.66
C ASP A 26 -11.34 -2.86 5.87
N LEU A 27 -11.80 -4.09 5.62
CA LEU A 27 -12.13 -5.07 6.65
C LEU A 27 -13.18 -4.57 7.66
N GLY A 28 -14.15 -3.76 7.21
CA GLY A 28 -15.28 -3.30 8.01
C GLY A 28 -14.92 -2.29 9.11
N LEU A 29 -14.05 -1.33 8.81
CA LEU A 29 -13.43 -0.37 9.74
C LEU A 29 -14.26 0.03 10.99
N ASP A 30 -13.80 -0.43 12.15
CA ASP A 30 -14.27 -0.02 13.49
C ASP A 30 -13.65 1.31 13.98
N ARG A 31 -14.36 1.96 14.94
CA ARG A 31 -14.47 3.40 15.33
C ARG A 31 -15.75 4.09 14.82
N GLY A 32 -16.84 3.34 14.62
CA GLY A 32 -18.13 3.90 14.18
C GLY A 32 -18.15 4.32 12.70
N MET A 33 -17.15 3.91 11.90
CA MET A 33 -17.14 4.10 10.46
C MET A 33 -17.81 2.90 9.77
N GLU A 34 -19.09 2.67 10.10
CA GLU A 34 -19.99 1.78 9.37
C GLU A 34 -20.36 2.41 8.02
N PHE A 35 -19.39 2.68 7.15
CA PHE A 35 -19.73 3.15 5.82
C PHE A 35 -20.14 1.96 4.97
N ASP A 36 -21.23 2.13 4.23
CA ASP A 36 -21.85 1.25 3.24
C ASP A 36 -20.83 0.49 2.37
N GLN A 37 -20.29 -0.61 2.89
CA GLN A 37 -19.33 -1.43 2.17
C GLN A 37 -20.12 -2.44 1.35
N LYS A 38 -19.96 -2.38 0.03
CA LYS A 38 -20.59 -3.33 -0.91
C LYS A 38 -20.35 -4.80 -0.53
N TYR A 39 -19.23 -5.09 0.12
CA TYR A 39 -18.81 -6.43 0.51
C TYR A 39 -18.46 -6.48 1.99
N GLY A 40 -18.89 -7.53 2.69
CA GLY A 40 -18.45 -7.81 4.06
C GLY A 40 -16.96 -8.20 4.14
N PRO A 41 -16.36 -8.22 5.35
CA PRO A 41 -14.92 -8.42 5.53
C PRO A 41 -14.38 -9.70 4.89
N GLN A 42 -15.08 -10.84 5.03
CA GLN A 42 -14.65 -12.10 4.42
C GLN A 42 -14.61 -12.00 2.90
N LYS A 43 -15.65 -11.43 2.27
CA LYS A 43 -15.70 -11.30 0.81
C LYS A 43 -14.59 -10.37 0.28
N GLN A 44 -14.18 -9.36 1.05
CA GLN A 44 -13.03 -8.54 0.70
C GLN A 44 -11.73 -9.34 0.72
N LEU A 45 -11.52 -10.18 1.74
CA LEU A 45 -10.37 -11.07 1.81
C LEU A 45 -10.32 -12.06 0.64
N ASP A 46 -11.47 -12.66 0.30
CA ASP A 46 -11.57 -13.57 -0.85
C ASP A 46 -11.16 -12.85 -2.16
N LEU A 47 -11.56 -11.59 -2.32
CA LEU A 47 -11.19 -10.79 -3.49
C LEU A 47 -9.70 -10.41 -3.50
N VAL A 48 -9.12 -10.09 -2.35
CA VAL A 48 -7.66 -9.85 -2.23
C VAL A 48 -6.92 -11.12 -2.61
N GLU A 49 -7.35 -12.28 -2.11
CA GLU A 49 -6.73 -13.56 -2.45
C GLU A 49 -6.84 -13.83 -3.96
N GLU A 50 -8.04 -13.68 -4.54
CA GLU A 50 -8.28 -13.90 -5.97
C GLU A 50 -7.40 -13.01 -6.86
N ILE A 51 -7.21 -11.74 -6.49
CA ILE A 51 -6.43 -10.78 -7.28
C ILE A 51 -4.92 -11.01 -7.14
N PHE A 52 -4.43 -11.19 -5.91
CA PHE A 52 -3.00 -11.09 -5.62
C PHE A 52 -2.30 -12.43 -5.46
N LYS A 53 -2.99 -13.51 -5.07
CA LYS A 53 -2.37 -14.85 -4.94
C LYS A 53 -1.75 -15.39 -6.23
N PRO A 54 -2.29 -15.12 -7.43
CA PRO A 54 -1.65 -15.54 -8.68
C PRO A 54 -0.41 -14.73 -9.08
N LEU A 55 -0.08 -13.65 -8.36
CA LEU A 55 1.00 -12.74 -8.71
C LEU A 55 2.28 -13.04 -7.93
N ASP A 56 3.42 -12.58 -8.44
CA ASP A 56 4.72 -12.71 -7.78
C ASP A 56 4.88 -11.69 -6.64
N ILE A 57 4.15 -11.89 -5.54
CA ILE A 57 4.26 -11.05 -4.34
C ILE A 57 5.58 -11.36 -3.63
N ARG A 58 6.48 -10.38 -3.53
CA ARG A 58 7.80 -10.52 -2.89
C ARG A 58 7.88 -9.94 -1.49
N ALA A 59 7.03 -8.96 -1.20
CA ALA A 59 6.93 -8.38 0.13
C ALA A 59 5.56 -7.73 0.32
N TYR A 60 5.18 -7.59 1.58
CA TYR A 60 4.05 -6.75 1.94
C TYR A 60 4.27 -6.10 3.30
N VAL A 61 3.62 -4.96 3.50
CA VAL A 61 3.46 -4.33 4.81
C VAL A 61 1.97 -4.23 5.14
N THR A 62 1.64 -4.31 6.42
CA THR A 62 0.26 -4.13 6.87
C THR A 62 -0.12 -2.65 6.85
N GLY A 63 -1.28 -2.34 6.29
CA GLY A 63 -1.84 -1.00 6.40
C GLY A 63 -2.53 -0.75 7.73
N ASN A 64 -2.93 0.51 8.00
CA ASN A 64 -3.61 0.82 9.25
C ASN A 64 -4.96 0.11 9.37
N HIS A 65 -5.61 -0.25 8.27
CA HIS A 65 -6.89 -0.98 8.30
C HIS A 65 -6.68 -2.40 8.85
N SER A 66 -5.74 -3.14 8.25
CA SER A 66 -5.44 -4.51 8.67
C SER A 66 -4.70 -4.59 10.00
N ASN A 67 -3.88 -3.58 10.34
CA ASN A 67 -3.18 -3.54 11.63
C ASN A 67 -4.15 -3.40 12.81
N ARG A 68 -5.30 -2.73 12.64
CA ARG A 68 -6.33 -2.66 13.70
C ARG A 68 -6.87 -4.05 14.05
N ILE A 69 -7.06 -4.90 13.05
CA ILE A 69 -7.50 -6.28 13.26
C ILE A 69 -6.41 -7.08 13.94
N PHE A 70 -5.17 -7.00 13.44
CA PHE A 70 -4.03 -7.65 14.07
C PHE A 70 -3.90 -7.29 15.56
N MET A 71 -4.04 -6.01 15.92
CA MET A 71 -3.99 -5.58 17.32
C MET A 71 -5.12 -6.13 18.20
N LYS A 72 -6.28 -6.45 17.61
CA LYS A 72 -7.43 -6.99 18.35
C LYS A 72 -7.41 -8.51 18.51
N VAL A 73 -7.02 -9.22 17.45
CA VAL A 73 -7.16 -10.69 17.40
C VAL A 73 -5.83 -11.44 17.19
N GLY A 74 -4.71 -10.72 17.04
CA GLY A 74 -3.38 -11.30 16.86
C GLY A 74 -3.13 -11.93 15.48
N LEU A 75 -4.08 -11.79 14.55
CA LEU A 75 -4.01 -12.43 13.23
C LEU A 75 -3.86 -11.39 12.13
N THR A 76 -2.96 -11.67 11.20
CA THR A 76 -2.89 -10.97 9.91
C THR A 76 -3.41 -11.91 8.83
N PRO A 77 -4.47 -11.53 8.09
CA PRO A 77 -5.02 -12.40 7.05
C PRO A 77 -4.04 -12.63 5.90
N TYR A 78 -3.02 -11.78 5.78
CA TYR A 78 -2.07 -11.82 4.68
C TYR A 78 -0.94 -12.84 4.87
N THR A 79 -0.57 -13.18 6.10
CA THR A 79 0.52 -14.16 6.33
C THR A 79 0.15 -15.54 5.84
N SER A 80 -1.07 -15.99 6.16
CA SER A 80 -1.58 -17.27 5.64
C SER A 80 -1.82 -17.22 4.14
N MET A 81 -2.29 -16.09 3.63
CA MET A 81 -2.63 -15.91 2.21
C MET A 81 -1.40 -15.93 1.29
N PHE A 82 -0.32 -15.24 1.69
CA PHE A 82 0.90 -15.10 0.89
C PHE A 82 2.05 -16.00 1.34
N GLY A 83 1.88 -16.76 2.44
CA GLY A 83 2.91 -17.67 2.95
C GLY A 83 4.16 -16.96 3.49
N MET A 84 4.09 -15.66 3.80
CA MET A 84 5.22 -14.86 4.28
C MET A 84 4.82 -13.91 5.41
N LYS A 85 5.80 -13.50 6.22
CA LYS A 85 5.60 -12.45 7.23
C LYS A 85 5.71 -11.07 6.58
N PRO A 86 5.09 -10.02 7.15
CA PRO A 86 5.27 -8.66 6.67
C PRO A 86 6.77 -8.28 6.70
N SER A 87 7.23 -7.57 5.67
CA SER A 87 8.61 -7.08 5.55
C SER A 87 8.63 -5.66 5.03
N ASN A 88 9.46 -4.81 5.65
CA ASN A 88 9.70 -3.45 5.18
C ASN A 88 10.80 -3.35 4.12
N THR A 89 11.46 -4.44 3.80
CA THR A 89 12.56 -4.44 2.81
C THR A 89 12.43 -5.60 1.84
N LEU A 90 12.83 -5.35 0.61
CA LEU A 90 13.00 -6.35 -0.43
C LEU A 90 14.11 -5.96 -1.39
N ASN A 91 14.70 -6.95 -2.05
CA ASN A 91 15.67 -6.73 -3.11
C ASN A 91 15.04 -7.17 -4.44
N ILE A 92 15.03 -6.27 -5.42
CA ILE A 92 14.61 -6.56 -6.80
C ILE A 92 15.73 -6.10 -7.72
N ASN A 93 16.27 -6.99 -8.55
CA ASN A 93 17.32 -6.67 -9.53
C ASN A 93 18.50 -5.88 -8.92
N GLU A 94 19.04 -6.37 -7.80
CA GLU A 94 20.17 -5.76 -7.06
C GLU A 94 19.88 -4.36 -6.47
N ARG A 95 18.61 -3.92 -6.48
CA ARG A 95 18.17 -2.68 -5.83
C ARG A 95 17.55 -3.00 -4.49
N GLU A 96 18.02 -2.30 -3.45
CA GLU A 96 17.41 -2.34 -2.14
C GLU A 96 16.18 -1.44 -2.14
N ILE A 97 15.01 -2.02 -1.86
CA ILE A 97 13.75 -1.31 -1.80
C ILE A 97 13.26 -1.36 -0.36
N PHE A 98 13.04 -0.19 0.22
CA PHE A 98 12.34 -0.04 1.48
C PHE A 98 10.88 0.30 1.20
N ILE A 99 9.98 -0.47 1.78
CA ILE A 99 8.54 -0.26 1.71
C ILE A 99 7.99 0.05 3.10
N ASN A 100 7.08 1.01 3.17
CA ASN A 100 6.33 1.28 4.38
C ASN A 100 4.92 1.72 4.02
N HIS A 101 3.96 1.37 4.85
CA HIS A 101 2.61 1.86 4.63
C HIS A 101 2.53 3.37 4.83
N GLY A 102 3.32 3.93 5.74
CA GLY A 102 3.17 5.31 6.21
C GLY A 102 2.27 5.37 7.44
N LYS A 103 2.30 6.51 8.14
CA LYS A 103 1.52 6.69 9.39
C LYS A 103 0.80 8.04 9.49
N SER A 104 0.76 8.80 8.40
CA SER A 104 0.12 10.12 8.41
C SER A 104 -0.43 10.43 7.04
N ALA A 105 -1.69 10.88 6.96
CA ALA A 105 -2.24 11.65 5.86
C ALA A 105 -1.55 13.04 5.74
N ALA A 106 -0.25 13.14 6.06
CA ALA A 106 0.49 14.37 5.92
C ALA A 106 0.66 14.61 4.43
N GLU A 107 -0.15 15.53 3.91
CA GLU A 107 -0.19 15.98 2.52
C GLU A 107 1.19 16.37 1.97
N ASN A 108 2.15 16.65 2.86
CA ASN A 108 3.50 17.00 2.49
C ASN A 108 4.41 15.77 2.37
N ILE A 109 4.55 15.32 1.12
CA ILE A 109 5.46 14.27 0.68
C ILE A 109 6.92 14.48 1.13
N PHE A 110 7.42 15.71 1.14
CA PHE A 110 8.80 16.03 1.50
C PHE A 110 9.06 15.81 3.00
N LEU A 111 8.13 16.24 3.86
CA LEU A 111 8.27 16.08 5.30
C LEU A 111 8.25 14.62 5.72
N GLU A 112 7.42 13.79 5.08
CA GLU A 112 7.39 12.37 5.39
C GLU A 112 8.66 11.68 4.87
N PHE A 113 9.12 12.00 3.65
CA PHE A 113 10.35 11.41 3.13
C PHE A 113 11.60 11.85 3.89
N GLN A 114 11.71 13.09 4.37
CA GLN A 114 12.84 13.54 5.19
C GLN A 114 13.10 12.64 6.40
N LYS A 115 12.03 12.09 7.00
CA LYS A 115 12.15 11.13 8.11
C LYS A 115 12.86 9.85 7.67
N TYR A 116 12.49 9.30 6.51
CA TYR A 116 13.07 8.05 6.02
C TYR A 116 14.47 8.26 5.44
N VAL A 117 14.71 9.32 4.69
CA VAL A 117 16.02 9.61 4.08
C VAL A 117 17.12 9.71 5.13
N LYS A 118 16.82 10.15 6.36
CA LYS A 118 17.81 10.20 7.44
C LYS A 118 18.25 8.81 7.92
N TYR A 119 17.36 7.83 7.94
CA TYR A 119 17.58 6.55 8.64
C TYR A 119 17.58 5.31 7.74
N VAL A 120 17.08 5.42 6.50
CA VAL A 120 16.92 4.30 5.56
C VAL A 120 17.89 4.45 4.39
N ASN A 121 18.74 3.46 4.15
CA ASN A 121 19.76 3.46 3.09
C ASN A 121 19.37 2.62 1.85
N ALA A 122 18.13 2.71 1.40
CA ALA A 122 17.63 1.97 0.24
C ALA A 122 17.87 2.70 -1.10
N ASP A 123 17.86 2.00 -2.24
CA ASP A 123 17.75 2.61 -3.58
C ASP A 123 16.39 3.28 -3.78
N VAL A 124 15.34 2.65 -3.28
CA VAL A 124 13.97 3.11 -3.41
C VAL A 124 13.31 3.12 -2.04
N ILE A 125 12.61 4.19 -1.69
CA ILE A 125 11.72 4.27 -0.53
C ILE A 125 10.30 4.46 -1.06
N ALA A 126 9.47 3.43 -0.97
CA ALA A 126 8.08 3.46 -1.40
C ALA A 126 7.14 3.57 -0.19
N LEU A 127 6.19 4.51 -0.28
CA LEU A 127 5.23 4.80 0.77
C LEU A 127 3.79 4.72 0.25
N GLY A 128 2.92 4.11 1.04
CA GLY A 128 1.47 4.06 0.80
C GLY A 128 0.70 5.16 1.54
N HIS A 129 -0.55 4.82 1.90
CA HIS A 129 -1.47 5.54 2.81
C HIS A 129 -1.96 6.93 2.39
N SER A 130 -1.13 7.81 1.81
CA SER A 130 -1.56 9.18 1.45
C SER A 130 -2.42 9.26 0.18
N HIS A 131 -2.48 8.16 -0.58
CA HIS A 131 -3.16 8.02 -1.87
C HIS A 131 -2.62 8.94 -2.99
N ASP A 132 -1.55 9.69 -2.74
CA ASP A 132 -0.87 10.49 -3.76
C ASP A 132 -0.03 9.60 -4.67
N LEU A 133 -0.04 9.88 -5.97
CA LEU A 133 0.92 9.28 -6.90
C LEU A 133 2.04 10.30 -7.13
N ALA A 134 3.26 9.95 -6.75
CA ALA A 134 4.40 10.84 -6.89
C ALA A 134 5.72 10.06 -6.92
N SER A 135 6.69 10.60 -7.63
CA SER A 135 8.05 10.08 -7.63
C SER A 135 9.05 11.23 -7.63
N ILE A 136 10.04 11.16 -6.75
CA ILE A 136 11.11 12.15 -6.63
C ILE A 136 12.43 11.39 -6.58
N SER A 137 13.41 11.85 -7.36
CA SER A 137 14.75 11.28 -7.37
C SER A 137 15.74 12.34 -6.90
N PHE A 138 16.68 11.97 -6.04
CA PHE A 138 17.71 12.88 -5.56
C PHE A 138 19.02 12.15 -5.28
N MET A 139 20.11 12.90 -5.23
CA MET A 139 21.43 12.38 -4.92
C MET A 139 21.64 12.30 -3.41
N ARG A 140 22.06 11.13 -2.92
CA ARG A 140 22.54 10.94 -1.55
C ARG A 140 23.94 10.35 -1.58
N GLY A 141 24.95 11.16 -1.26
CA GLY A 141 26.35 10.80 -1.49
C GLY A 141 26.60 10.55 -2.97
N LYS A 142 27.01 9.33 -3.33
CA LYS A 142 27.27 8.91 -4.73
C LYS A 142 26.13 8.09 -5.36
N LYS A 143 24.98 7.95 -4.67
CA LYS A 143 23.85 7.10 -5.09
C LYS A 143 22.65 7.98 -5.42
N ILE A 144 21.92 7.63 -6.49
CA ILE A 144 20.58 8.17 -6.74
C ILE A 144 19.60 7.37 -5.87
N GLN A 145 18.84 8.07 -5.02
CA GLN A 145 17.77 7.50 -4.24
C GLN A 145 16.42 7.96 -4.81
N HIS A 146 15.48 7.02 -4.94
CA HIS A 146 14.14 7.27 -5.43
C HIS A 146 13.14 7.22 -4.27
N LEU A 147 12.21 8.16 -4.28
CA LEU A 147 11.14 8.28 -3.30
C LEU A 147 9.82 8.16 -4.06
N VAL A 148 9.03 7.15 -3.73
CA VAL A 148 7.80 6.82 -4.46
C VAL A 148 6.61 6.84 -3.53
N ARG A 149 5.54 7.53 -3.94
CA ARG A 149 4.20 7.34 -3.40
C ARG A 149 3.40 6.52 -4.39
N THR A 150 2.83 5.42 -3.91
CA THR A 150 2.23 4.41 -4.77
C THR A 150 0.82 4.72 -5.22
N GLY A 151 0.28 5.91 -4.92
CA GLY A 151 -1.10 6.25 -5.25
C GLY A 151 -2.12 5.40 -4.49
N SER A 152 -3.29 5.24 -5.09
CA SER A 152 -4.38 4.41 -4.59
C SER A 152 -5.29 3.98 -5.74
N PHE A 153 -5.92 2.81 -5.60
CA PHE A 153 -7.01 2.38 -6.49
C PHE A 153 -8.36 2.97 -6.08
N LEU A 154 -8.45 3.55 -4.88
CA LEU A 154 -9.67 4.09 -4.32
C LEU A 154 -9.87 5.54 -4.76
N GLY A 155 -10.76 5.74 -5.75
CA GLY A 155 -11.16 7.06 -6.20
C GLY A 155 -12.22 7.68 -5.29
N ARG A 156 -11.88 8.82 -4.66
CA ARG A 156 -12.82 9.74 -4.00
C ARG A 156 -13.86 9.06 -3.07
N PRO A 157 -13.44 8.29 -2.06
CA PRO A 157 -14.40 7.66 -1.16
C PRO A 157 -15.13 8.74 -0.33
N LYS A 158 -16.42 8.50 -0.03
CA LYS A 158 -17.30 9.48 0.64
C LYS A 158 -16.70 10.04 1.94
N TYR A 159 -16.14 9.18 2.79
CA TYR A 159 -15.54 9.61 4.06
C TYR A 159 -14.33 10.56 3.89
N VAL A 160 -13.56 10.44 2.81
CA VAL A 160 -12.44 11.36 2.51
C VAL A 160 -12.99 12.73 2.11
N ILE A 161 -14.08 12.76 1.33
CA ILE A 161 -14.79 13.98 0.96
C ILE A 161 -15.39 14.64 2.21
N ASP A 162 -16.09 13.86 3.04
CA ASP A 162 -16.74 14.35 4.26
C ASP A 162 -15.71 14.86 5.29
N ALA A 163 -14.50 14.30 5.30
CA ALA A 163 -13.37 14.77 6.12
C ALA A 163 -12.61 15.98 5.52
N GLY A 164 -13.04 16.50 4.37
CA GLY A 164 -12.48 17.71 3.74
C GLY A 164 -11.16 17.49 2.99
N PHE A 165 -10.75 16.24 2.75
CA PHE A 165 -9.54 15.96 2.00
C PHE A 165 -9.76 16.13 0.49
N ALA A 166 -8.72 16.60 -0.20
CA ALA A 166 -8.76 16.74 -1.65
C ALA A 166 -8.95 15.38 -2.34
N PRO A 167 -9.79 15.30 -3.38
CA PRO A 167 -9.97 14.08 -4.14
C PRO A 167 -8.66 13.67 -4.82
N LYS A 168 -8.23 12.43 -4.60
CA LYS A 168 -7.01 11.87 -5.22
C LYS A 168 -7.36 11.12 -6.50
N ILE A 169 -6.50 11.28 -7.51
CA ILE A 169 -6.61 10.58 -8.78
C ILE A 169 -6.19 9.13 -8.57
N PRO A 170 -7.01 8.14 -8.96
CA PRO A 170 -6.59 6.74 -8.89
C PRO A 170 -5.34 6.50 -9.74
N GLY A 171 -4.35 5.81 -9.17
CA GLY A 171 -3.06 5.58 -9.80
C GLY A 171 -2.20 4.64 -8.99
N TRP A 172 -1.21 4.04 -9.64
CA TRP A 172 -0.26 3.11 -9.02
C TRP A 172 1.14 3.28 -9.61
N ALA A 173 2.17 2.97 -8.81
CA ALA A 173 3.58 3.00 -9.18
C ALA A 173 4.24 1.66 -8.81
#